data_AF-A0A5K1K477-F1
#
_entry.id   AF-A0A5K1K477-F1
#
_cell.length_a   1.000
_cell.length_b   1.000
_cell.length_c   1.000
_cell.angle_alpha   90.00
_cell.angle_beta   90.00
_cell.angle_gamma   90.00
#
_symmetry.space_group_name_H-M   'P 1'
#
loop_
_entity.id
_entity.type
_entity.pdbx_description
1 polymer ?
#
loop_
_entity_poly.entity_id
_entity_poly.type
_entity_poly.pdbx_seq_one_letter_code
_entity_poly.pdbx_strand_id
1 'polypeptide(L)'
;MASAKPPAVQGKFRLFVRYTFNTQAAAVSPRDIAAIEHMLRRGRRQLEMYEDPKVRDCFVTTDMLHWAAQNPDNAGRRRAGSSDFGLGRTS
;
A
#
# COMPACT_ATOMS: atom_id res chain seq x y z
N MET A 1 5.82 -7.66 -11.78
CA MET A 1 4.85 -7.57 -10.66
C MET A 1 3.39 -7.84 -11.07
N ALA A 2 2.49 -6.85 -11.17
CA ALA A 2 1.06 -7.10 -11.44
C ALA A 2 0.74 -7.33 -12.93
N SER A 3 1.35 -6.55 -13.83
CA SER A 3 1.09 -6.63 -15.28
C SER A 3 1.59 -7.92 -15.94
N ALA A 4 2.51 -8.63 -15.26
CA ALA A 4 3.05 -9.92 -15.70
C ALA A 4 2.17 -11.12 -15.31
N LYS A 5 1.19 -10.91 -14.41
CA LYS A 5 0.22 -11.95 -14.02
C LYS A 5 -0.97 -11.94 -14.97
N PRO A 6 -1.75 -13.03 -15.07
CA PRO A 6 -2.96 -13.04 -15.90
C PRO A 6 -3.89 -11.86 -15.55
N PRO A 7 -4.52 -11.19 -16.55
CA PRO A 7 -5.33 -9.99 -16.35
C PRO A 7 -6.37 -10.10 -15.22
N ALA A 8 -6.99 -11.28 -15.09
CA ALA A 8 -8.03 -11.56 -14.10
C ALA A 8 -7.53 -11.48 -12.64
N VAL A 9 -6.25 -11.78 -12.37
CA VAL A 9 -5.70 -11.80 -11.00
C VAL A 9 -4.92 -10.52 -10.65
N GLN A 10 -4.58 -9.68 -11.63
CA GLN A 10 -3.79 -8.46 -11.37
C GLN A 10 -4.48 -7.51 -10.39
N GLY A 11 -5.81 -7.40 -10.48
CA GLY A 11 -6.62 -6.58 -9.57
C GLY A 11 -6.51 -7.05 -8.12
N LYS A 12 -6.51 -8.37 -7.90
CA LYS A 12 -6.35 -8.97 -6.58
C LYS A 12 -5.00 -8.64 -5.96
N PHE A 13 -3.91 -8.82 -6.71
CA PHE A 13 -2.56 -8.50 -6.24
C PHE A 13 -2.42 -7.03 -5.88
N ARG A 14 -2.93 -6.12 -6.73
CA ARG A 14 -2.90 -4.68 -6.47
C ARG A 14 -3.68 -4.32 -5.20
N LEU A 15 -4.87 -4.89 -5.03
CA LEU A 15 -5.69 -4.66 -3.85
C LEU A 15 -4.99 -5.19 -2.58
N PHE A 16 -4.51 -6.42 -2.62
CA PHE A 16 -3.82 -7.05 -1.49
C PHE A 16 -2.62 -6.22 -1.02
N VAL A 17 -1.75 -5.79 -1.94
CA VAL A 17 -0.58 -4.97 -1.62
C VAL A 17 -1.00 -3.62 -1.05
N ARG A 18 -1.96 -2.93 -1.68
CA ARG A 18 -2.43 -1.61 -1.22
C ARG A 18 -3.04 -1.68 0.18
N TYR A 19 -3.93 -2.64 0.41
CA TYR A 19 -4.55 -2.83 1.72
C TYR A 19 -3.48 -3.08 2.78
N THR A 20 -2.59 -4.05 2.53
CA THR A 20 -1.53 -4.44 3.48
C THR A 20 -0.65 -3.26 3.87
N PHE A 21 -0.23 -2.45 2.90
CA PHE A 21 0.59 -1.26 3.17
C PHE A 21 -0.18 -0.20 3.97
N ASN A 22 -1.44 0.08 3.63
CA ASN A 22 -2.24 1.08 4.35
C ASN A 22 -2.48 0.64 5.81
N THR A 23 -2.83 -0.62 6.03
CA THR A 23 -3.07 -1.15 7.38
C THR A 23 -1.82 -1.10 8.24
N GLN A 24 -0.65 -1.45 7.69
CA GLN A 24 0.61 -1.35 8.44
C GLN A 24 1.06 0.10 8.66
N ALA A 25 0.87 0.98 7.66
CA ALA A 25 1.25 2.38 7.77
C ALA A 25 0.42 3.15 8.79
N ALA A 26 -0.84 2.75 9.03
CA ALA A 26 -1.70 3.37 10.04
C ALA A 26 -1.13 3.30 11.47
N ALA A 27 -0.27 2.31 11.74
CA ALA A 27 0.37 2.13 13.04
C ALA A 27 1.74 2.83 13.16
N VAL A 28 2.26 3.42 12.09
CA VAL A 28 3.61 4.01 12.06
C VAL A 28 3.54 5.52 11.94
N SER A 29 4.21 6.21 12.86
CA SER A 29 4.34 7.67 12.79
C SER A 29 5.18 8.07 11.56
N PRO A 30 4.79 9.11 10.81
CA PRO A 30 5.60 9.65 9.71
C PRO A 30 7.02 10.07 10.10
N ARG A 31 7.27 10.32 11.41
CA ARG A 31 8.58 10.71 11.95
C ARG A 31 9.47 9.52 12.28
N ASP A 32 8.92 8.31 12.34
CA ASP A 32 9.68 7.08 12.57
C ASP A 32 10.26 6.54 11.26
N ILE A 33 11.32 7.19 10.80
CA ILE A 33 11.97 6.88 9.53
C ILE A 33 12.51 5.45 9.52
N ALA A 34 13.01 4.94 10.65
CA ALA A 34 13.55 3.59 10.76
C ALA A 34 12.47 2.52 10.55
N ALA A 35 11.29 2.70 11.15
CA ALA A 35 10.14 1.81 10.94
C ALA A 35 9.64 1.87 9.49
N ILE A 36 9.56 3.06 8.90
CA ILE A 36 9.16 3.24 7.49
C ILE A 36 10.13 2.51 6.56
N GLU A 37 11.44 2.68 6.74
CA GLU A 37 12.44 1.98 5.94
C GLU A 37 12.36 0.46 6.11
N HIS A 38 12.13 -0.02 7.34
CA HIS A 38 11.95 -1.44 7.60
C HIS A 38 10.76 -2.00 6.82
N MET A 39 9.62 -1.29 6.85
CA MET A 39 8.43 -1.65 6.07
C MET A 39 8.69 -1.65 4.57
N LEU A 40 9.41 -0.64 4.04
CA LEU A 40 9.76 -0.58 2.62
C LEU A 40 10.66 -1.76 2.21
N ARG A 41 11.66 -2.10 3.03
CA ARG A 41 12.53 -3.27 2.80
C ARG A 41 11.73 -4.57 2.82
N ARG A 42 10.82 -4.73 3.77
CA ARG A 42 9.94 -5.90 3.88
C ARG A 42 9.01 -6.01 2.67
N GLY A 43 8.37 -4.91 2.28
CA GLY A 43 7.49 -4.85 1.14
C GLY A 43 8.21 -5.20 -0.16
N ARG A 44 9.44 -4.71 -0.37
CA ARG A 44 10.24 -5.06 -1.55
C ARG A 44 10.47 -6.57 -1.66
N ARG A 45 10.86 -7.24 -0.57
CA ARG A 45 11.02 -8.70 -0.56
C ARG A 45 9.71 -9.44 -0.87
N GLN A 46 8.58 -8.93 -0.38
CA GLN A 46 7.26 -9.50 -0.71
C GLN A 46 6.93 -9.35 -2.19
N LEU A 47 7.27 -8.21 -2.80
CA LEU A 47 7.09 -8.02 -4.24
C LEU A 47 7.99 -9.00 -5.02
N GLU A 48 9.29 -9.09 -4.70
CA GLU A 48 10.19 -10.07 -5.33
C GLU A 48 9.62 -11.49 -5.29
N MET A 49 9.05 -11.89 -4.15
CA MET A 49 8.38 -13.19 -4.01
C MET A 49 7.16 -13.35 -4.92
N TYR A 50 6.29 -12.34 -5.05
CA TYR A 50 5.16 -12.47 -5.99
C TYR A 50 5.55 -12.28 -7.46
N GLU A 51 6.78 -11.85 -7.78
CA GLU A 51 7.29 -11.91 -9.15
C GLU A 51 7.62 -13.34 -9.58
N ASP A 52 7.84 -14.26 -8.64
CA ASP A 52 8.07 -15.67 -8.94
C ASP A 52 6.90 -16.24 -9.78
N PRO A 53 7.19 -16.89 -10.93
CA PRO A 53 6.17 -17.48 -11.80
C PRO A 53 5.35 -18.61 -11.15
N LYS A 54 5.83 -19.18 -10.04
CA LYS A 54 5.08 -20.15 -9.22
C LYS A 54 3.93 -19.52 -8.45
N VAL A 55 4.00 -18.21 -8.17
CA VAL A 55 2.94 -17.47 -7.48
C VAL A 55 1.94 -16.96 -8.52
N ARG A 56 0.82 -17.66 -8.70
CA ARG A 56 -0.14 -17.38 -9.79
C ARG A 56 -1.39 -16.62 -9.36
N ASP A 57 -1.81 -16.73 -8.10
CA ASP A 57 -2.97 -16.04 -7.55
C ASP A 57 -2.69 -15.59 -6.11
N CYS A 58 -3.47 -14.64 -5.61
CA CYS A 58 -3.50 -14.28 -4.21
C CYS A 58 -4.95 -14.22 -3.70
N PHE A 59 -5.12 -14.57 -2.43
CA PHE A 59 -6.42 -14.47 -1.78
C PHE A 59 -6.68 -13.04 -1.32
N VAL A 60 -7.92 -12.59 -1.49
CA VAL A 60 -8.39 -11.26 -1.07
C VAL A 60 -9.62 -11.49 -0.22
N THR A 61 -9.64 -10.93 0.99
CA THR A 61 -10.76 -11.08 1.91
C THR A 61 -11.90 -10.12 1.55
N THR A 62 -13.10 -10.41 2.07
CA THR A 62 -14.26 -9.51 1.95
C THR A 62 -13.95 -8.12 2.49
N ASP A 63 -13.22 -8.02 3.60
CA ASP A 63 -12.81 -6.74 4.19
C ASP A 63 -11.95 -5.91 3.24
N MET A 64 -11.05 -6.55 2.50
CA MET A 64 -10.22 -5.86 1.50
C MET A 64 -11.08 -5.35 0.34
N LEU A 65 -12.10 -6.11 -0.09
CA LEU A 65 -13.04 -5.67 -1.13
C LEU A 65 -13.89 -4.49 -0.66
N HIS A 66 -14.40 -4.53 0.57
CA HIS A 66 -15.14 -3.42 1.17
C HIS A 66 -14.25 -2.18 1.33
N TRP A 67 -13.01 -2.35 1.79
CA TRP A 67 -12.04 -1.26 1.89
C TRP A 67 -11.77 -0.61 0.53
N ALA A 68 -11.63 -1.42 -0.54
CA ALA A 68 -11.45 -0.92 -1.90
C ALA A 68 -12.65 -0.10 -2.39
N ALA A 69 -13.87 -0.58 -2.13
CA ALA A 69 -15.10 0.11 -2.51
C ALA A 69 -15.25 1.46 -1.82
N GLN A 70 -14.78 1.58 -0.57
CA GLN A 70 -14.80 2.82 0.20
C GLN A 70 -13.65 3.79 -0.16
N ASN A 71 -12.59 3.30 -0.82
CA ASN A 71 -11.39 4.07 -1.15
C ASN A 71 -11.05 4.05 -2.66
N PRO A 72 -11.98 4.46 -3.56
CA PRO A 72 -11.75 4.41 -5.01
C PRO A 72 -10.60 5.33 -5.46
N ASP A 73 -10.43 6.48 -4.80
CA ASP A 73 -9.45 7.52 -5.18
C ASP A 73 -7.99 7.15 -4.88
N ASN A 74 -7.74 6.19 -3.98
CA ASN A 74 -6.38 5.78 -3.61
C ASN A 74 -5.69 5.01 -4.76
N ALA A 75 -6.41 4.75 -5.85
CA ALA A 75 -5.86 4.20 -7.07
C ALA A 75 -4.97 5.15 -7.88
N GLY A 76 -5.07 6.47 -7.65
CA GLY A 76 -4.33 7.47 -8.42
C GLY A 76 -3.99 8.78 -7.70
N ARG A 77 -4.31 8.95 -6.41
CA ARG A 77 -4.07 10.22 -5.72
C ARG A 77 -2.59 10.36 -5.30
N ARG A 78 -1.80 11.00 -6.16
CA ARG A 78 -0.85 12.02 -5.69
C ARG A 78 -1.69 13.01 -4.87
N ARG A 79 -1.74 12.86 -3.55
CA ARG A 79 -2.13 13.99 -2.71
C ARG A 79 -1.02 15.02 -2.86
N ALA A 80 -1.35 16.07 -3.60
CA ALA A 80 -0.78 17.39 -3.41
C ALA A 80 -0.62 17.63 -1.90
N GLY A 81 0.53 18.15 -1.51
CA GLY A 81 0.94 18.30 -0.12
C GLY A 81 -0.18 18.88 0.73
N SER A 82 -0.64 18.12 1.71
CA SER A 82 -1.35 18.69 2.84
C SER A 82 -0.30 19.30 3.75
N SER A 83 -0.06 20.58 3.50
CA SER A 83 0.28 21.63 4.46
C SER A 83 -0.15 21.28 5.89
N ASP A 84 0.81 20.88 6.72
CA ASP A 84 0.73 21.05 8.17
C ASP A 84 2.14 21.07 8.78
N PHE A 85 2.98 21.99 8.28
CA PHE A 85 4.15 22.44 9.02
C PHE A 85 3.71 23.64 9.86
N GLY A 86 3.66 23.44 11.17
CA GLY A 86 3.23 24.42 12.14
C GLY A 86 3.96 25.75 11.99
N LEU A 87 3.20 26.79 11.65
CA LEU A 87 3.58 28.16 11.95
C LEU A 87 3.30 28.39 13.43
N GLY A 88 4.37 28.36 14.21
CA GLY A 88 4.39 28.93 15.55
C GLY A 88 3.92 30.38 15.48
N ARG A 89 2.75 30.66 16.07
CA ARG A 89 2.39 31.99 16.51
C ARG A 89 3.26 32.30 17.72
N THR A 90 4.39 32.96 17.50
CA THR A 90 5.04 33.75 18.53
C THR A 90 4.16 34.97 18.79
N SER A 91 3.99 35.28 20.08
CA SER A 91 3.31 36.45 20.63
C SER A 91 3.85 37.78 20.12
#